data_AF-A0A5J4KJ51-F1
#
_entry.id   AF-A0A5J4KJ51-F1
#
_cell.length_a   1.000
_cell.length_b   1.000
_cell.length_c   1.000
_cell.angle_alpha   90.00
_cell.angle_beta   90.00
_cell.angle_gamma   90.00
#
_symmetry.space_group_name_H-M   'P 1'
#
loop_
_entity.id
_entity.type
_entity.pdbx_description
1 polymer ?
#
loop_
_entity_poly.entity_id
_entity_poly.type
_entity_poly.pdbx_seq_one_letter_code
_entity_poly.pdbx_strand_id
1 'polypeptide(L)'
;MLKPAPETLTQHILARFLIASISGKKYVRHLAGRECPNNACKRILPNNLAEAQNYTIALIGDASAGKSHYIASCIHLLKQRETLELIGCSKIVGLGDTDEIYHTKFYNPVFNNLQPIPLTPRATSEVNDPLIYELVFREKAGGKSVKKVNLFFYDSSGEDLAEQSRLVKYSQYVLRASAIIFLADPLTMPNMVKALPYDLKPAGVIRERSSADVLNRIMETFLSGQGLSSGHLLTFLLL
;
A
#
# COMPACT_ATOMS: atom_id res chain seq x y z
N MET A 1 31.51 -2.98 0.46
CA MET A 1 31.76 -3.32 1.88
C MET A 1 30.43 -3.27 2.60
N LEU A 2 29.82 -4.43 2.82
CA LEU A 2 28.67 -4.61 3.69
C LEU A 2 29.12 -4.24 5.11
N LYS A 3 28.48 -3.25 5.73
CA LYS A 3 28.60 -3.11 7.18
C LYS A 3 27.64 -4.13 7.79
N PRO A 4 28.08 -4.97 8.73
CA PRO A 4 27.16 -5.87 9.42
C PRO A 4 26.06 -5.06 10.10
N ALA A 5 24.87 -5.66 10.23
CA ALA A 5 23.82 -5.08 11.05
C ALA A 5 24.36 -4.82 12.46
N PRO A 6 23.94 -3.75 13.15
CA PRO A 6 24.29 -3.55 14.55
C PRO A 6 23.91 -4.80 15.35
N GLU A 7 24.85 -5.32 16.16
CA GLU A 7 24.68 -6.59 16.88
C GLU A 7 24.38 -6.38 18.36
N THR A 8 24.75 -5.22 18.92
CA THR A 8 24.57 -4.91 20.34
C THR A 8 23.44 -3.91 20.56
N LEU A 9 22.83 -3.95 21.75
CA LEU A 9 21.74 -3.04 22.14
C LEU A 9 22.13 -1.55 21.99
N THR A 10 23.36 -1.20 22.38
CA THR A 10 23.92 0.15 22.23
C THR A 10 24.11 0.54 20.77
N GLN A 11 24.58 -0.37 19.92
CA GLN A 11 24.67 -0.12 18.48
C GLN A 11 23.29 0.03 17.83
N HIS A 12 22.29 -0.73 18.25
CA HIS A 12 20.91 -0.56 17.79
C HIS A 12 20.33 0.80 18.17
N ILE A 13 20.55 1.24 19.41
CA ILE A 13 20.12 2.57 19.88
C ILE A 13 20.83 3.65 19.08
N LEU A 14 22.15 3.59 18.94
CA LEU A 14 22.93 4.55 18.16
C LEU A 14 22.52 4.58 16.68
N ALA A 15 22.27 3.42 16.06
CA ALA A 15 21.85 3.33 14.67
C ALA A 15 20.45 3.92 14.41
N ARG A 16 19.60 4.01 15.45
CA ARG A 16 18.30 4.71 15.37
C ARG A 16 18.44 6.22 15.40
N PHE A 17 19.44 6.75 16.11
CA PHE A 17 19.68 8.20 16.22
C PHE A 17 20.65 8.74 15.16
N LEU A 18 21.63 7.93 14.76
CA LEU A 18 22.67 8.27 13.79
C LEU A 18 22.53 7.36 12.57
N ILE A 19 21.50 7.67 11.80
CA ILE A 19 21.21 6.99 10.54
C ILE A 19 22.31 7.36 9.55
N ALA A 20 23.24 6.44 9.28
CA ALA A 20 24.28 6.65 8.29
C ALA A 20 23.64 6.86 6.92
N SER A 21 23.84 8.05 6.34
CA SER A 21 23.41 8.30 4.97
C SER A 21 24.21 7.40 4.04
N ILE A 22 23.51 6.68 3.16
CA ILE A 22 24.09 5.85 2.10
C ILE A 22 24.26 6.66 0.80
N SER A 23 24.37 7.98 0.93
CA SER A 23 24.54 8.90 -0.19
C SER A 23 26.02 9.11 -0.54
N GLY A 24 26.36 9.08 -1.83
CA GLY A 24 27.71 9.39 -2.32
C GLY A 24 28.22 8.46 -3.43
N LYS A 25 29.19 8.94 -4.23
CA LYS A 25 29.74 8.22 -5.40
C LYS A 25 30.20 6.79 -5.08
N LYS A 26 30.77 6.57 -3.89
CA LYS A 26 31.23 5.24 -3.43
C LYS A 26 30.07 4.26 -3.28
N TYR A 27 28.97 4.66 -2.63
CA TYR A 27 27.81 3.80 -2.40
C TYR A 27 27.03 3.52 -3.68
N VAL A 28 26.87 4.53 -4.54
CA VAL A 28 26.22 4.40 -5.85
C VAL A 28 26.98 3.44 -6.76
N ARG A 29 28.31 3.53 -6.84
CA ARG A 29 29.14 2.61 -7.65
C ARG A 29 29.02 1.15 -7.24
N HIS A 30 28.70 0.89 -5.97
CA HIS A 30 28.55 -0.46 -5.43
C HIS A 30 27.09 -0.88 -5.26
N LEU A 31 26.13 -0.09 -5.76
CA LEU A 31 24.68 -0.31 -5.57
C LEU A 31 24.33 -0.64 -4.12
N ALA A 32 24.98 0.03 -3.17
CA ALA A 32 24.82 -0.26 -1.76
C ALA A 32 23.40 0.10 -1.31
N GLY A 33 22.65 -0.90 -0.87
CA GLY A 33 21.31 -0.76 -0.30
C GLY A 33 21.28 -1.21 1.15
N ARG A 34 20.21 -0.84 1.86
CA ARG A 34 19.87 -1.47 3.14
C ARG A 34 19.12 -2.75 2.85
N GLU A 35 19.28 -3.77 3.67
CA GLU A 35 18.54 -5.02 3.53
C GLU A 35 17.70 -5.30 4.78
N CYS A 36 16.64 -6.08 4.61
CA CYS A 36 15.84 -6.60 5.71
C CYS A 36 16.74 -7.45 6.62
N PRO A 37 16.77 -7.21 7.94
CA PRO A 37 17.61 -7.96 8.87
C PRO A 37 17.15 -9.42 9.06
N ASN A 38 15.98 -9.78 8.55
CA ASN A 38 15.53 -11.16 8.55
C ASN A 38 16.31 -11.96 7.50
N ASN A 39 17.07 -12.95 7.97
CA ASN A 39 17.91 -13.84 7.16
C ASN A 39 17.15 -14.60 6.06
N ALA A 40 15.84 -14.84 6.23
CA ALA A 40 15.01 -15.48 5.22
C ALA A 40 14.56 -14.51 4.12
N CYS A 41 14.44 -13.21 4.43
CA CYS A 41 13.91 -12.21 3.50
C CYS A 41 15.04 -11.51 2.72
N LYS A 42 16.05 -10.97 3.43
CA LYS A 42 17.19 -10.21 2.86
C LYS A 42 16.84 -9.18 1.77
N ARG A 43 15.58 -8.73 1.72
CA ARG A 43 15.09 -7.82 0.70
C ARG A 43 15.77 -6.46 0.82
N ILE A 44 16.18 -5.90 -0.32
CA ILE A 44 16.69 -4.54 -0.38
C ILE A 44 15.57 -3.55 -0.09
N LEU A 45 15.80 -2.68 0.89
CA LEU A 45 14.91 -1.61 1.32
C LEU A 45 15.18 -0.34 0.51
N PRO A 46 14.16 0.50 0.27
CA PRO A 46 14.35 1.78 -0.39
C PRO A 46 15.40 2.64 0.31
N ASN A 47 16.28 3.27 -0.48
CA ASN A 47 17.45 3.99 0.06
C ASN A 47 17.08 5.16 0.98
N ASN A 48 15.93 5.79 0.72
CA ASN A 48 15.42 6.95 1.45
C ASN A 48 14.49 6.58 2.63
N LEU A 49 14.30 5.28 2.92
CA LEU A 49 13.30 4.80 3.89
C LEU A 49 13.47 5.45 5.28
N ALA A 50 14.68 5.81 5.65
CA ALA A 50 14.97 6.44 6.94
C ALA A 50 14.99 7.97 6.92
N GLU A 51 14.97 8.59 5.74
CA GLU A 51 15.03 10.05 5.55
C GLU A 51 13.64 10.64 5.24
N ALA A 52 12.79 9.87 4.57
CA ALA A 52 11.43 10.26 4.21
C ALA A 52 10.39 9.83 5.25
N GLN A 53 9.26 10.54 5.31
CA GLN A 53 8.08 10.09 6.06
C GLN A 53 7.42 8.95 5.27
N ASN A 54 7.21 7.79 5.89
CA ASN A 54 6.62 6.64 5.22
C ASN A 54 5.18 6.44 5.67
N TYR A 55 4.25 6.35 4.71
CA TYR A 55 2.86 6.00 4.95
C TYR A 55 2.50 4.72 4.21
N THR A 56 1.92 3.77 4.94
CA THR A 56 1.40 2.54 4.37
C THR A 56 -0.09 2.69 4.12
N ILE A 57 -0.49 2.50 2.86
CA ILE A 57 -1.88 2.56 2.42
C ILE A 57 -2.36 1.13 2.20
N ALA A 58 -3.28 0.67 3.05
CA ALA A 58 -3.89 -0.64 2.93
C ALA A 58 -5.20 -0.55 2.16
N LEU A 59 -5.32 -1.32 1.08
CA LEU A 59 -6.58 -1.50 0.39
C LEU A 59 -7.28 -2.75 0.91
N ILE A 60 -8.54 -2.60 1.31
CA ILE A 60 -9.36 -3.69 1.84
C ILE A 60 -10.68 -3.78 1.08
N GLY A 61 -11.25 -4.97 0.98
CA GLY A 61 -12.46 -5.24 0.21
C GLY A 61 -12.44 -6.63 -0.41
N ASP A 62 -13.61 -7.14 -0.82
CA ASP A 62 -13.72 -8.46 -1.45
C ASP A 62 -12.89 -8.58 -2.73
N ALA A 63 -12.65 -9.80 -3.20
CA ALA A 63 -11.83 -10.08 -4.38
C ALA A 63 -12.30 -9.31 -5.63
N SER A 64 -13.61 -9.11 -5.81
CA SER A 64 -14.19 -8.35 -6.94
C SER A 64 -14.26 -6.84 -6.72
N ALA A 65 -13.90 -6.31 -5.55
CA ALA A 65 -14.11 -4.90 -5.20
C ALA A 65 -13.25 -3.88 -5.98
N GLY A 66 -12.43 -4.31 -6.93
CA GLY A 66 -11.67 -3.41 -7.79
C GLY A 66 -10.41 -2.81 -7.17
N LYS A 67 -9.83 -3.42 -6.12
CA LYS A 67 -8.60 -2.94 -5.45
C LYS A 67 -7.45 -2.61 -6.42
N SER A 68 -7.08 -3.55 -7.28
CA SER A 68 -6.00 -3.33 -8.25
C SER A 68 -6.34 -2.24 -9.28
N HIS A 69 -7.62 -2.12 -9.67
CA HIS A 69 -8.08 -1.05 -10.56
C HIS A 69 -8.04 0.32 -9.87
N TYR A 70 -8.38 0.38 -8.58
CA TYR A 70 -8.22 1.59 -7.78
C TYR A 70 -6.76 2.03 -7.72
N ILE A 71 -5.82 1.10 -7.46
CA ILE A 71 -4.38 1.40 -7.48
C ILE A 71 -3.96 1.93 -8.85
N ALA A 72 -4.39 1.27 -9.94
CA ALA A 72 -4.10 1.68 -11.31
C ALA A 72 -4.51 3.15 -11.56
N SER A 73 -5.77 3.48 -11.24
CA SER A 73 -6.34 4.81 -11.43
C SER A 73 -5.78 5.85 -10.46
N CYS A 74 -5.58 5.50 -9.19
CA CYS A 74 -5.04 6.41 -8.18
C CYS A 74 -3.64 6.88 -8.54
N ILE A 75 -2.74 5.96 -8.90
CA ILE A 75 -1.38 6.31 -9.33
C ILE A 75 -1.40 7.08 -10.64
N HIS A 76 -2.28 6.71 -11.58
CA HIS A 76 -2.43 7.43 -12.85
C HIS A 76 -2.79 8.90 -12.60
N LEU A 77 -3.80 9.15 -11.76
CA LEU A 77 -4.23 10.50 -11.36
C LEU A 77 -3.14 11.23 -10.58
N LEU A 78 -2.46 10.58 -9.63
CA LEU A 78 -1.36 11.19 -8.86
C LEU A 78 -0.17 11.62 -9.73
N LYS A 79 0.03 10.97 -10.88
CA LYS A 79 1.06 11.33 -11.85
C LYS A 79 0.65 12.48 -12.78
N GLN A 80 -0.63 12.87 -12.80
CA GLN A 80 -1.09 14.00 -13.58
C GLN A 80 -0.60 15.32 -13.00
N ARG A 81 -0.25 16.25 -13.89
CA ARG A 81 0.34 17.53 -13.51
C ARG A 81 -0.64 18.35 -12.66
N GLU A 82 -1.91 18.35 -13.03
CA GLU A 82 -2.99 19.06 -12.37
C GLU A 82 -3.14 18.59 -10.92
N THR A 83 -3.09 17.27 -10.70
CA THR A 83 -3.13 16.67 -9.36
C THR A 83 -1.91 17.06 -8.54
N LEU A 84 -0.70 17.00 -9.13
CA LEU A 84 0.53 17.41 -8.45
C LEU A 84 0.49 18.88 -8.01
N GLU A 85 0.03 19.76 -8.90
CA GLU A 85 -0.16 21.18 -8.61
C GLU A 85 -1.19 21.41 -7.49
N LEU A 86 -2.32 20.70 -7.53
CA LEU A 86 -3.38 20.77 -6.52
C LEU A 86 -2.88 20.41 -5.11
N ILE A 87 -2.09 19.34 -4.99
CA ILE A 87 -1.57 18.87 -3.69
C ILE A 87 -0.25 19.55 -3.29
N GLY A 88 0.27 20.48 -4.10
CA GLY A 88 1.55 21.15 -3.87
C GLY A 88 2.76 20.22 -3.99
N CYS A 89 2.62 19.08 -4.66
CA CYS A 89 3.69 18.13 -4.92
C CYS A 89 4.44 18.55 -6.19
N SER A 90 5.76 18.51 -6.16
CA SER A 90 6.60 18.88 -7.31
C SER A 90 6.88 17.70 -8.23
N LYS A 91 6.94 16.48 -7.68
CA LYS A 91 7.12 15.25 -8.45
C LYS A 91 6.73 14.01 -7.63
N ILE A 92 6.33 12.97 -8.34
CA ILE A 92 6.15 11.61 -7.85
C ILE A 92 7.11 10.67 -8.60
N VAL A 93 7.78 9.77 -7.89
CA VAL A 93 8.78 8.85 -8.48
C VAL A 93 8.61 7.45 -7.88
N GLY A 94 8.53 6.41 -8.72
CA GLY A 94 8.57 5.03 -8.23
C GLY A 94 9.97 4.66 -7.74
N LEU A 95 10.06 3.98 -6.60
CA LEU A 95 11.32 3.50 -6.04
C LEU A 95 11.62 2.08 -6.51
N GLY A 96 12.88 1.80 -6.87
CA GLY A 96 13.26 0.50 -7.42
C GLY A 96 12.61 0.24 -8.78
N ASP A 97 11.98 -0.92 -8.92
CA ASP A 97 11.23 -1.38 -10.09
C ASP A 97 9.74 -1.00 -10.04
N THR A 98 9.30 -0.21 -9.05
CA THR A 98 7.88 0.17 -8.85
C THR A 98 7.22 0.68 -10.12
N ASP A 99 7.89 1.56 -10.89
CA ASP A 99 7.28 2.14 -12.09
C ASP A 99 7.11 1.11 -13.21
N GLU A 100 8.05 0.17 -13.36
CA GLU A 100 7.97 -0.92 -14.33
C GLU A 100 6.86 -1.92 -13.94
N ILE A 101 6.82 -2.31 -12.66
CA ILE A 101 5.76 -3.18 -12.13
C ILE A 101 4.39 -2.53 -12.30
N TYR A 102 4.26 -1.25 -11.95
CA TYR A 102 3.03 -0.50 -12.14
C TYR A 102 2.60 -0.49 -13.60
N HIS A 103 3.53 -0.17 -14.51
CA HIS A 103 3.20 -0.05 -15.92
C HIS A 103 2.74 -1.39 -16.51
N THR A 104 3.44 -2.47 -16.19
CA THR A 104 3.18 -3.81 -16.71
C THR A 104 1.93 -4.45 -16.13
N LYS A 105 1.74 -4.39 -14.80
CA LYS A 105 0.67 -5.10 -14.10
C LYS A 105 -0.62 -4.29 -13.91
N PHE A 106 -0.56 -2.95 -13.97
CA PHE A 106 -1.69 -2.08 -13.63
C PHE A 106 -2.06 -1.14 -14.76
N TYR A 107 -1.12 -0.30 -15.22
CA TYR A 107 -1.41 0.73 -16.22
C TYR A 107 -1.78 0.15 -17.59
N ASN A 108 -0.92 -0.72 -18.14
CA ASN A 108 -1.13 -1.30 -19.46
C ASN A 108 -2.46 -2.06 -19.59
N PRO A 109 -2.82 -2.97 -18.66
CA PRO A 109 -4.12 -3.63 -18.71
C PRO A 109 -5.28 -2.64 -18.79
N VAL A 110 -5.32 -1.63 -17.92
CA VAL A 110 -6.47 -0.73 -17.79
C VAL A 110 -6.53 0.32 -18.89
N PHE A 111 -5.44 1.03 -19.13
CA PHE A 111 -5.46 2.26 -19.95
C PHE A 111 -5.00 2.05 -21.39
N ASN A 112 -4.19 1.01 -21.66
CA ASN A 112 -3.73 0.73 -23.03
C ASN A 112 -4.50 -0.43 -23.67
N ASN A 113 -4.63 -1.54 -22.95
CA ASN A 113 -5.25 -2.76 -23.48
C ASN A 113 -6.77 -2.78 -23.29
N LEU A 114 -7.31 -1.89 -22.43
CA LEU A 114 -8.72 -1.83 -22.06
C LEU A 114 -9.26 -3.19 -21.57
N GLN A 115 -8.45 -3.88 -20.77
CA GLN A 115 -8.75 -5.19 -20.19
C GLN A 115 -8.83 -5.11 -18.67
N PRO A 116 -9.69 -5.93 -18.04
CA PRO A 116 -9.70 -6.04 -16.59
C PRO A 116 -8.36 -6.60 -16.09
N ILE A 117 -7.86 -6.03 -15.00
CA ILE A 117 -6.72 -6.61 -14.27
C ILE A 117 -7.16 -7.99 -13.72
N PRO A 118 -6.38 -9.06 -13.94
CA PRO A 118 -6.67 -10.37 -13.37
C PRO A 118 -6.80 -10.33 -11.84
N LEU A 119 -7.64 -11.21 -11.28
CA LEU A 119 -7.81 -11.31 -9.83
C LEU A 119 -6.46 -11.55 -9.13
N THR A 120 -6.21 -10.79 -8.06
CA THR A 120 -5.02 -10.97 -7.23
C THR A 120 -5.06 -12.35 -6.59
N PRO A 121 -4.12 -13.25 -6.93
CA PRO A 121 -4.08 -14.60 -6.37
C PRO A 121 -3.82 -14.53 -4.87
N ARG A 122 -4.29 -15.54 -4.13
CA ARG A 122 -3.96 -15.68 -2.70
C ARG A 122 -2.44 -15.79 -2.52
N ALA A 123 -1.91 -15.14 -1.49
CA ALA A 123 -0.50 -15.24 -1.15
C ALA A 123 -0.12 -16.67 -0.77
N THR A 124 0.69 -17.34 -1.58
CA THR A 124 1.19 -18.70 -1.28
C THR A 124 2.50 -18.66 -0.49
N SER A 125 3.33 -17.64 -0.71
CA SER A 125 4.62 -17.37 -0.05
C SER A 125 4.95 -15.88 -0.08
N GLU A 126 5.70 -15.40 0.92
CA GLU A 126 6.05 -13.98 1.17
C GLU A 126 4.86 -12.99 1.09
N VAL A 127 5.09 -11.76 1.54
CA VAL A 127 4.11 -10.66 1.46
C VAL A 127 4.25 -10.02 0.08
N ASN A 128 3.13 -9.74 -0.61
CA ASN A 128 3.16 -9.04 -1.89
C ASN A 128 3.95 -7.73 -1.79
N ASP A 129 4.79 -7.49 -2.79
CA ASP A 129 5.65 -6.32 -2.83
C ASP A 129 4.79 -5.07 -3.02
N PRO A 130 4.95 -4.07 -2.13
CA PRO A 130 4.21 -2.85 -2.29
C PRO A 130 4.76 -2.07 -3.48
N LEU A 131 3.88 -1.34 -4.17
CA LEU A 131 4.33 -0.24 -5.02
C LEU A 131 4.73 0.93 -4.13
N ILE A 132 5.97 1.41 -4.26
CA ILE A 132 6.52 2.45 -3.39
C ILE A 132 6.78 3.72 -4.20
N TYR A 133 6.04 4.79 -3.87
CA TYR A 133 6.17 6.09 -4.53
C TYR A 133 6.71 7.15 -3.58
N GLU A 134 7.80 7.83 -3.98
CA GLU A 134 8.29 9.03 -3.31
C GLU A 134 7.58 10.26 -3.90
N LEU A 135 6.84 10.98 -3.06
CA LEU A 135 6.29 12.31 -3.32
C LEU A 135 7.25 13.36 -2.76
N VAL A 136 7.59 14.34 -3.58
CA VAL A 136 8.52 15.41 -3.22
C VAL A 136 7.80 16.75 -3.23
N PHE A 137 7.68 17.36 -2.06
CA PHE A 137 7.06 18.67 -1.87
C PHE A 137 8.15 19.75 -1.77
N ARG A 138 7.98 20.83 -2.54
CA ARG A 138 8.79 22.04 -2.40
C ARG A 138 8.09 22.98 -1.43
N GLU A 139 8.78 23.47 -0.41
CA GLU A 139 8.27 24.56 0.40
C GLU A 139 8.13 25.83 -0.47
N LYS A 140 6.95 26.46 -0.39
CA LYS A 140 6.71 27.75 -1.05
C LYS A 140 7.33 28.85 -0.17
N ALA A 141 8.37 29.48 -0.72
CA ALA A 141 9.09 30.68 -0.24
C ALA A 141 10.14 30.48 0.90
N GLY A 142 11.41 30.75 0.57
CA GLY A 142 12.49 31.05 1.53
C GLY A 142 13.24 29.86 2.15
N GLY A 143 12.66 28.66 2.19
CA GLY A 143 13.27 27.47 2.78
C GLY A 143 13.95 26.54 1.76
N LYS A 144 15.16 26.05 2.07
CA LYS A 144 15.85 24.95 1.35
C LYS A 144 15.27 23.56 1.68
N SER A 145 14.23 23.47 2.49
CA SER A 145 13.67 22.22 2.99
C SER A 145 12.80 21.56 1.91
N VAL A 146 13.15 20.33 1.57
CA VAL A 146 12.38 19.46 0.68
C VAL A 146 11.73 18.40 1.55
N LYS A 147 10.40 18.41 1.64
CA LYS A 147 9.67 17.35 2.35
C LYS A 147 9.49 16.18 1.40
N LYS A 148 9.95 15.00 1.82
CA LYS A 148 9.80 13.74 1.09
C LYS A 148 8.84 12.82 1.84
N VAL A 149 7.91 12.24 1.10
CA VAL A 149 6.91 11.30 1.62
C VAL A 149 6.92 10.05 0.75
N ASN A 150 7.11 8.90 1.35
CA ASN A 150 6.95 7.61 0.67
C ASN A 150 5.55 7.06 0.93
N LEU A 151 4.84 6.67 -0.13
CA LEU A 151 3.58 5.96 -0.06
C LEU A 151 3.81 4.50 -0.45
N PHE A 152 3.38 3.58 0.40
CA PHE A 152 3.45 2.14 0.18
C PHE A 152 2.04 1.61 -0.12
N PHE A 153 1.79 1.19 -1.36
CA PHE A 153 0.52 0.59 -1.77
C PHE A 153 0.65 -0.92 -1.82
N TYR A 154 -0.07 -1.61 -0.94
CA TYR A 154 -0.15 -3.07 -0.96
C TYR A 154 -1.41 -3.53 -1.71
N ASP A 155 -1.21 -4.31 -2.77
CA ASP A 155 -2.29 -5.07 -3.40
C ASP A 155 -2.29 -6.50 -2.81
N SER A 156 -3.39 -6.91 -2.20
CA SER A 156 -3.56 -8.27 -1.68
C SER A 156 -4.92 -8.82 -2.07
N SER A 157 -5.01 -10.15 -2.10
CA SER A 157 -6.29 -10.80 -2.33
C SER A 157 -7.28 -10.43 -1.22
N GLY A 158 -8.55 -10.17 -1.61
CA GLY A 158 -9.60 -9.92 -0.63
C GLY A 158 -9.81 -11.11 0.31
N GLU A 159 -9.49 -12.31 -0.13
CA GLU A 159 -9.61 -13.53 0.67
C GLU A 159 -8.50 -13.66 1.72
N ASP A 160 -7.30 -13.13 1.46
CA ASP A 160 -6.21 -13.08 2.45
C ASP A 160 -6.56 -12.17 3.62
N LEU A 161 -7.40 -11.17 3.38
CA LEU A 161 -7.90 -10.23 4.40
C LEU A 161 -9.10 -10.79 5.17
N ALA A 162 -9.89 -11.68 4.57
CA ALA A 162 -11.11 -12.23 5.17
C ALA A 162 -10.82 -13.32 6.23
N GLU A 163 -9.70 -14.03 6.09
CA GLU A 163 -9.28 -15.09 7.02
C GLU A 163 -8.24 -14.54 8.02
N GLN A 164 -8.58 -14.49 9.32
CA GLN A 164 -7.74 -13.86 10.36
C GLN A 164 -6.31 -14.44 10.41
N SER A 165 -6.17 -15.76 10.27
CA SER A 165 -4.85 -16.43 10.24
C SER A 165 -4.01 -16.00 9.03
N ARG A 166 -4.66 -15.71 7.89
CA ARG A 166 -4.01 -15.21 6.68
C ARG A 166 -3.70 -13.73 6.77
N LEU A 167 -4.58 -12.92 7.36
CA LEU A 167 -4.32 -11.50 7.62
C LEU A 167 -3.06 -11.34 8.46
N VAL A 168 -2.94 -12.09 9.56
CA VAL A 168 -1.76 -12.06 10.43
C VAL A 168 -0.50 -12.59 9.73
N LYS A 169 -0.62 -13.48 8.74
CA LYS A 169 0.55 -14.07 8.07
C LYS A 169 1.01 -13.28 6.84
N TYR A 170 0.07 -12.82 6.02
CA TYR A 170 0.32 -12.27 4.69
C TYR A 170 -0.07 -10.80 4.55
N SER A 171 -0.88 -10.26 5.48
CA SER A 171 -1.39 -8.87 5.41
C SER A 171 -1.11 -8.07 6.69
N GLN A 172 0.01 -8.34 7.38
CA GLN A 172 0.42 -7.61 8.58
C GLN A 172 0.54 -6.10 8.37
N TYR A 173 0.79 -5.67 7.14
CA TYR A 173 0.84 -4.26 6.77
C TYR A 173 -0.49 -3.54 7.06
N VAL A 174 -1.63 -4.26 7.05
CA VAL A 174 -2.95 -3.70 7.38
C VAL A 174 -3.00 -3.27 8.85
N LEU A 175 -2.40 -4.06 9.75
CA LEU A 175 -2.34 -3.75 11.19
C LEU A 175 -1.46 -2.54 11.51
N ARG A 176 -0.57 -2.17 10.59
CA ARG A 176 0.35 -1.03 10.70
C ARG A 176 0.08 0.05 9.66
N ALA A 177 -1.08 -0.01 9.01
CA ALA A 177 -1.42 0.93 7.96
C ALA A 177 -1.59 2.33 8.53
N SER A 178 -1.09 3.32 7.80
CA SER A 178 -1.33 4.73 8.10
C SER A 178 -2.71 5.19 7.63
N ALA A 179 -3.22 4.54 6.58
CA ALA A 179 -4.58 4.72 6.09
C ALA A 179 -5.12 3.41 5.53
N ILE A 180 -6.43 3.21 5.68
CA ILE A 180 -7.16 2.07 5.13
C ILE A 180 -8.18 2.63 4.14
N ILE A 181 -8.15 2.12 2.90
CA ILE A 181 -9.14 2.41 1.87
C ILE A 181 -10.01 1.17 1.70
N PHE A 182 -11.27 1.28 2.08
CA PHE A 182 -12.24 0.21 1.91
C PHE A 182 -13.00 0.37 0.60
N LEU A 183 -12.90 -0.64 -0.25
CA LEU A 183 -13.63 -0.74 -1.50
C LEU A 183 -14.74 -1.77 -1.33
N ALA A 184 -15.97 -1.33 -1.58
CA ALA A 184 -17.15 -2.16 -1.50
C ALA A 184 -17.76 -2.27 -2.90
N ASP A 185 -17.97 -3.50 -3.36
CA ASP A 185 -18.62 -3.77 -4.63
C ASP A 185 -20.15 -3.65 -4.45
N PRO A 186 -20.83 -2.64 -5.04
CA PRO A 186 -22.26 -2.49 -4.90
C PRO A 186 -23.05 -3.72 -5.40
N LEU A 187 -22.50 -4.48 -6.33
CA LEU A 187 -23.14 -5.70 -6.87
C LEU A 187 -23.11 -6.87 -5.89
N THR A 188 -22.34 -6.78 -4.80
CA THR A 188 -22.36 -7.73 -3.69
C THR A 188 -23.36 -7.35 -2.59
N MET A 189 -23.96 -6.15 -2.66
CA MET A 189 -24.91 -5.66 -1.66
C MET A 189 -26.36 -5.98 -2.08
N PRO A 190 -27.08 -6.88 -1.38
CA PRO A 190 -28.40 -7.34 -1.82
C PRO A 190 -29.41 -6.20 -1.99
N ASN A 191 -29.38 -5.19 -1.12
CA ASN A 191 -30.28 -4.05 -1.19
C ASN A 191 -30.01 -3.16 -2.41
N MET A 192 -28.73 -2.99 -2.78
CA MET A 192 -28.36 -2.25 -4.00
C MET A 192 -28.82 -3.02 -5.23
N VAL A 193 -28.54 -4.32 -5.30
CA VAL A 193 -28.94 -5.17 -6.43
C VAL A 193 -30.47 -5.24 -6.59
N LYS A 194 -31.22 -5.30 -5.47
CA LYS A 194 -32.69 -5.27 -5.50
C LYS A 194 -33.22 -3.96 -6.08
N ALA A 195 -32.56 -2.84 -5.81
CA ALA A 195 -32.92 -1.52 -6.28
C ALA A 195 -32.56 -1.26 -7.77
N LEU A 196 -31.71 -2.10 -8.38
CA LEU A 196 -31.36 -1.95 -9.79
C LEU A 196 -32.55 -2.28 -10.71
N PRO A 197 -32.70 -1.54 -11.83
CA PRO A 197 -33.54 -1.95 -12.96
C PRO A 197 -33.24 -3.38 -13.41
N TYR A 198 -34.24 -4.09 -13.94
CA TYR A 198 -34.12 -5.51 -14.29
C TYR A 198 -32.99 -5.79 -15.30
N ASP A 199 -32.80 -4.88 -16.26
CA ASP A 199 -31.77 -4.91 -17.29
C ASP A 199 -30.35 -4.64 -16.77
N LEU A 200 -30.22 -4.05 -15.57
CA LEU A 200 -28.93 -3.77 -14.92
C LEU A 200 -28.59 -4.75 -13.81
N LYS A 201 -29.46 -5.73 -13.50
CA LYS A 201 -29.16 -6.74 -12.49
C LYS A 201 -28.08 -7.70 -13.00
N PRO A 202 -27.07 -8.03 -12.19
CA PRO A 202 -26.03 -8.95 -12.59
C PRO A 202 -26.63 -10.33 -12.91
N ALA A 203 -26.26 -10.88 -14.07
CA ALA A 203 -26.68 -12.21 -14.48
C ALA A 203 -25.89 -13.27 -13.71
N GLY A 204 -26.48 -13.87 -12.67
CA GLY A 204 -25.88 -14.97 -11.93
C GLY A 204 -26.22 -15.02 -10.45
N VAL A 205 -25.67 -16.02 -9.76
CA VAL A 205 -25.76 -16.13 -8.29
C VAL A 205 -24.95 -14.98 -7.69
N ILE A 206 -25.64 -14.04 -7.05
CA ILE A 206 -25.01 -13.08 -6.16
C ILE A 206 -24.32 -13.91 -5.07
N ARG A 207 -22.99 -13.98 -5.10
CA ARG A 207 -22.25 -14.45 -3.93
C ARG A 207 -22.51 -13.40 -2.86
N GLU A 208 -23.45 -13.66 -1.98
CA GLU A 208 -23.67 -12.86 -0.77
C GLU A 208 -22.44 -13.04 0.13
N ARG A 209 -21.38 -12.29 -0.16
CA ARG A 209 -20.38 -11.91 0.83
C ARG A 209 -20.69 -10.47 1.18
N SER A 210 -21.23 -10.27 2.37
CA SER A 210 -21.44 -8.92 2.87
C SER A 210 -20.08 -8.23 2.98
N SER A 211 -19.84 -7.22 2.16
CA SER A 211 -18.63 -6.39 2.27
C SER A 211 -18.48 -5.81 3.69
N ALA A 212 -19.60 -5.64 4.41
CA ALA A 212 -19.61 -5.25 5.81
C ALA A 212 -19.02 -6.33 6.74
N ASP A 213 -19.17 -7.62 6.44
CA ASP A 213 -18.56 -8.69 7.26
C ASP A 213 -17.04 -8.68 7.13
N VAL A 214 -16.53 -8.43 5.92
CA VAL A 214 -15.08 -8.25 5.68
C VAL A 214 -14.56 -7.05 6.45
N LEU A 215 -15.27 -5.91 6.38
CA LEU A 215 -14.91 -4.71 7.12
C LEU A 215 -14.91 -4.96 8.64
N ASN A 216 -15.99 -5.54 9.18
CA ASN A 216 -16.13 -5.83 10.60
C ASN A 216 -15.00 -6.73 11.11
N ARG A 217 -14.67 -7.80 10.38
CA ARG A 217 -13.56 -8.70 10.74
C ARG A 217 -12.21 -8.01 10.73
N ILE A 218 -11.94 -7.17 9.73
CA ILE A 218 -10.69 -6.41 9.65
C ILE A 218 -10.63 -5.41 10.80
N MET A 219 -11.73 -4.73 11.12
CA MET A 219 -11.81 -3.82 12.27
C MET A 219 -11.56 -4.56 13.58
N GLU A 220 -12.20 -5.70 13.82
CA GLU A 220 -11.97 -6.52 15.02
C GLU A 220 -10.51 -6.94 15.13
N THR A 221 -9.92 -7.40 14.03
CA THR A 221 -8.51 -7.83 14.00
C THR A 221 -7.56 -6.65 14.20
N PHE A 222 -7.87 -5.49 13.62
CA PHE A 222 -7.11 -4.25 13.78
C PHE A 222 -7.17 -3.74 15.23
N LEU A 223 -8.36 -3.65 15.81
CA LEU A 223 -8.57 -3.24 17.20
C LEU A 223 -7.86 -4.18 18.17
N SER A 224 -8.03 -5.49 17.98
CA SER A 224 -7.32 -6.52 18.75
C SER A 224 -5.79 -6.39 18.64
N GLY A 225 -5.28 -6.17 17.43
CA GLY A 225 -3.84 -5.94 17.19
C GLY A 225 -3.28 -4.67 17.81
N GLN A 226 -4.13 -3.64 18.01
CA GLN A 226 -3.77 -2.39 18.69
C GLN A 226 -3.98 -2.46 20.22
N GLY A 227 -4.51 -3.58 20.75
CA GLY A 227 -4.89 -3.70 22.16
C GLY A 227 -6.07 -2.82 22.55
N LEU A 228 -6.89 -2.39 21.58
CA LEU A 228 -8.06 -1.54 21.79
C LEU A 228 -9.32 -2.40 21.89
N SER A 229 -10.20 -2.07 22.83
CA SER A 229 -11.52 -2.70 22.96
C SER A 229 -12.57 -2.02 22.05
N SER A 230 -13.65 -2.76 21.74
CA SER A 230 -14.82 -2.23 21.03
C SER A 230 -15.33 -0.95 21.71
N GLY A 231 -15.46 0.14 20.94
CA GLY A 231 -15.90 1.45 21.43
C GLY A 231 -14.89 2.59 21.21
N HIS A 232 -13.68 2.30 20.72
CA HIS A 232 -12.73 3.35 20.30
C HIS A 232 -13.18 4.04 19.01
N LEU A 233 -13.08 5.37 19.00
CA LEU A 233 -13.40 6.22 17.86
C LEU A 233 -12.32 6.07 16.77
N LEU A 234 -12.67 5.34 15.70
CA LEU A 234 -11.91 5.36 14.45
C LEU A 234 -12.44 6.51 13.59
N THR A 235 -11.55 7.38 13.12
CA THR A 235 -11.92 8.45 12.19
C THR A 235 -12.05 7.87 10.79
N PHE A 236 -13.29 7.80 10.30
CA PHE A 236 -13.57 7.42 8.92
C PHE A 236 -13.74 8.67 8.06
N LEU A 237 -13.04 8.72 6.94
CA LEU A 237 -13.36 9.63 5.85
C LEU A 237 -14.13 8.82 4.80
N LEU A 238 -15.40 9.15 4.61
CA LEU A 238 -16.17 8.70 3.45
C LEU A 238 -15.78 9.62 2.28
N LEU A 239 -15.12 9.06 1.29
CA LEU A 239 -14.76 9.71 0.02
C LEU A 239 -15.81 9.39 -1.04
#